data_AF-A0A6G3WMB1-F1
#
_entry.id   AF-A0A6G3WMB1-F1
#
_cell.length_a   1.000
_cell.length_b   1.000
_cell.length_c   1.000
_cell.angle_alpha   90.00
_cell.angle_beta   90.00
_cell.angle_gamma   90.00
#
_symmetry.space_group_name_H-M   'P 1'
#
loop_
_entity.id
_entity.type
_entity.pdbx_description
1 polymer ?
#
loop_
_entity_poly.entity_id
_entity_poly.type
_entity_poly.pdbx_seq_one_letter_code
_entity_poly.pdbx_strand_id
1 'polypeptide(L)' 'VDNGQHVYLRCCTGYRWFLDRIDATGLAPIQDRLDVPVLDVGRAAGPRLGRLRRTGLPVPLHLAGGLAAYPHLSLAEKA' A
#
# COMPACT_ATOMS: atom_id res chain seq x y z
N VAL A 1 -8.98 13.61 -6.21
CA VAL A 1 -8.06 14.44 -5.41
C VAL A 1 -6.95 13.55 -4.94
N ASP A 2 -5.71 13.87 -5.30
CA ASP A 2 -4.53 13.26 -4.71
C ASP A 2 -4.12 14.12 -3.51
N ASN A 3 -4.08 13.52 -2.32
CA ASN A 3 -3.75 14.24 -1.08
C ASN A 3 -2.23 14.27 -0.84
N GLY A 4 -1.41 13.96 -1.85
CA GLY A 4 0.05 13.89 -1.73
C GLY A 4 0.53 12.61 -1.02
N GLN A 5 -0.36 11.66 -0.79
CA GLN A 5 -0.05 10.38 -0.16
C GLN A 5 0.30 9.36 -1.25
N HIS A 6 1.58 9.26 -1.58
CA HIS A 6 2.06 8.28 -2.56
C HIS A 6 2.82 7.15 -1.88
N VAL A 7 2.58 5.93 -2.35
CA VAL A 7 3.46 4.79 -2.14
C VAL A 7 4.20 4.49 -3.43
N TYR A 8 5.45 4.08 -3.35
CA TYR A 8 6.24 3.61 -4.50
C TYR A 8 6.85 2.25 -4.16
N LEU A 9 7.06 1.44 -5.19
CA LEU A 9 7.56 0.08 -5.05
C LEU A 9 9.01 -0.03 -5.53
N ARG A 10 9.64 -1.19 -5.27
CA ARG A 10 11.02 -1.43 -5.71
C ARG A 10 11.19 -1.32 -7.23
N CYS A 11 10.15 -1.60 -8.01
CA CYS A 11 10.15 -1.47 -9.47
C CYS A 11 10.15 -0.02 -9.97
N CYS A 12 9.89 0.97 -9.12
CA CYS A 12 9.95 2.39 -9.46
C CYS A 12 11.41 2.90 -9.52
N THR A 13 12.21 2.30 -10.40
CA THR A 13 13.67 2.51 -10.47
C THR A 13 14.04 3.96 -10.80
N GLY A 14 13.31 4.62 -11.68
CA GLY A 14 13.55 6.04 -12.02
C GLY A 14 13.33 6.97 -10.82
N TYR A 15 12.27 6.76 -10.04
CA TYR A 15 12.01 7.56 -8.84
C TYR A 15 13.06 7.32 -7.75
N ARG A 16 13.47 6.06 -7.55
CA ARG A 16 14.53 5.71 -6.61
C ARG A 16 15.88 6.33 -6.99
N TRP A 17 16.22 6.28 -8.28
CA TRP A 17 17.43 6.93 -8.79
C TRP A 17 17.38 8.45 -8.55
N PHE A 18 16.22 9.06 -8.75
CA PHE A 18 16.06 10.49 -8.50
C PHE A 18 16.25 10.83 -7.02
N LEU A 19 15.63 10.07 -6.10
CA LEU A 19 15.80 10.27 -4.66
C LEU A 19 17.25 10.12 -4.21
N ASP A 20 17.97 9.14 -4.76
CA ASP A 20 19.40 8.93 -4.49
C ASP A 20 20.23 10.13 -4.95
N ARG A 21 19.96 10.64 -6.16
CA ARG A 21 20.65 11.80 -6.74
C ARG A 21 20.50 13.08 -5.93
N ILE A 22 19.38 13.27 -5.23
CA ILE A 22 19.10 14.47 -4.43
C ILE A 22 19.30 14.24 -2.92
N ASP A 23 19.90 13.12 -2.52
CA ASP A 23 20.10 12.73 -1.12
C ASP A 23 18.81 12.68 -0.29
N ALA A 24 17.69 12.33 -0.93
CA ALA A 24 16.36 12.24 -0.30
C ALA A 24 15.90 10.81 -0.03
N THR A 25 16.76 9.79 -0.24
CA THR A 25 16.43 8.38 0.01
C THR A 25 15.97 8.15 1.45
N GLY A 26 16.53 8.87 2.43
CA GLY A 26 16.09 8.77 3.84
C GLY A 26 14.71 9.34 4.13
N LEU A 27 14.19 10.23 3.27
CA LEU A 27 12.87 10.85 3.42
C LEU A 27 11.73 9.97 2.88
N ALA A 28 12.09 9.01 2.03
CA ALA A 28 11.19 8.03 1.47
C ALA A 28 11.83 6.65 1.62
N PRO A 29 11.61 5.95 2.74
CA PRO A 29 12.15 4.61 2.94
C PRO A 29 11.27 3.55 2.26
N ILE A 30 11.92 2.50 1.73
CA ILE A 30 11.22 1.30 1.23
C ILE A 30 11.07 0.29 2.36
N GLN A 31 9.84 -0.13 2.62
CA GLN A 31 9.55 -1.21 3.56
C GLN A 31 10.09 -2.56 3.06
N ASP A 32 10.52 -3.43 3.97
CA ASP A 32 10.97 -4.79 3.64
C ASP A 32 9.87 -5.60 2.93
N ARG A 33 8.62 -5.44 3.40
CA ARG A 33 7.41 -6.04 2.84
C ARG A 33 6.34 -4.96 2.70
N LEU A 34 5.46 -5.14 1.71
CA LEU A 34 4.31 -4.26 1.51
C LEU A 34 3.42 -4.28 2.74
N ASP A 35 3.23 -3.12 3.36
CA ASP A 35 2.35 -2.94 4.50
C ASP A 35 1.79 -1.51 4.54
N VAL A 36 0.62 -1.31 3.94
CA VAL A 36 0.03 0.00 3.68
C VAL A 36 -1.29 0.17 4.45
N PRO A 37 -1.35 1.08 5.44
CA PRO A 37 -2.61 1.46 6.08
C PRO A 37 -3.41 2.39 5.16
N VAL A 38 -4.72 2.18 5.08
CA VAL A 38 -5.66 3.00 4.30
C VAL A 38 -6.82 3.39 5.19
N LEU A 39 -6.93 4.68 5.50
CA LEU A 39 -8.01 5.21 6.30
C LEU A 39 -9.09 5.81 5.40
N ASP A 40 -10.27 5.21 5.41
CA ASP A 40 -11.48 5.79 4.82
C ASP A 40 -12.14 6.71 5.84
N VAL A 41 -12.08 8.02 5.62
CA VAL A 41 -12.68 9.03 6.50
C VAL A 41 -14.02 9.57 5.96
N GLY A 42 -14.48 9.10 4.79
CA GLY A 42 -15.68 9.63 4.12
C GLY A 42 -16.99 8.99 4.57
N ARG A 43 -16.95 8.02 5.48
CA ARG A 43 -18.14 7.27 5.92
C ARG A 43 -18.92 7.98 7.02
N ALA A 44 -20.25 7.96 6.88
CA ALA A 44 -21.18 8.46 7.90
C ALA A 44 -21.06 7.73 9.26
N ALA A 45 -20.69 6.44 9.25
CA ALA A 45 -20.48 5.64 10.45
C ALA A 45 -19.14 5.92 11.17
N GLY A 46 -18.35 6.88 10.68
CA GLY A 46 -17.03 7.21 11.18
C GLY A 46 -15.88 6.57 10.38
N PRO A 47 -14.62 6.93 10.71
CA PRO A 47 -13.44 6.48 9.97
C PRO A 47 -13.25 4.96 10.05
N ARG A 48 -12.80 4.35 8.95
CA ARG A 48 -12.52 2.92 8.87
C ARG A 48 -11.10 2.68 8.38
N LEU A 49 -10.29 1.99 9.19
CA LEU A 49 -8.94 1.60 8.82
C LEU A 49 -8.95 0.24 8.11
N GLY A 50 -8.31 0.18 6.95
CA GLY A 50 -7.94 -1.03 6.24
C GLY A 50 -6.43 -1.14 6.09
N ARG A 51 -5.92 -2.34 5.79
CA ARG A 51 -4.49 -2.56 5.60
C ARG A 51 -4.22 -3.54 4.47
N LEU A 52 -3.40 -3.13 3.51
CA LEU A 52 -2.90 -4.01 2.46
C LEU A 52 -1.53 -4.53 2.87
N ARG A 53 -1.46 -5.84 3.15
CA ARG A 53 -0.22 -6.49 3.61
C ARG A 53 0.13 -7.69 2.76
N ARG A 54 1.41 -7.81 2.42
CA ARG A 54 1.97 -9.00 1.77
C ARG A 54 2.44 -10.03 2.80
N THR A 55 2.13 -11.30 2.57
CA THR A 55 2.61 -12.46 3.36
C THR A 55 3.91 -13.03 2.77
N GLY A 56 4.51 -14.01 3.46
CA GLY A 56 5.68 -14.75 2.95
C GLY A 56 5.37 -15.81 1.88
N LEU A 57 4.11 -16.01 1.53
CA LEU A 57 3.69 -17.04 0.57
C LEU A 57 4.07 -16.65 -0.86
N PRO A 58 4.23 -17.62 -1.80
CA PRO A 58 4.48 -17.33 -3.20
C PRO A 58 3.26 -16.69 -3.87
N VAL A 59 3.45 -16.21 -5.10
CA VAL A 59 2.35 -15.78 -5.97
C VAL A 59 1.44 -16.98 -6.26
N PRO A 60 0.10 -16.82 -6.26
CA PRO A 60 -0.66 -15.59 -6.02
C PRO A 60 -0.97 -15.33 -4.53
N LEU A 61 -0.73 -16.29 -3.65
CA LEU A 61 -1.14 -16.26 -2.24
C LEU A 61 -0.49 -15.15 -1.39
N HIS A 62 0.61 -14.57 -1.86
CA HIS A 62 1.31 -13.46 -1.21
C HIS A 62 0.44 -12.25 -0.82
N LEU A 63 -0.68 -12.01 -1.53
CA LEU A 63 -1.63 -10.92 -1.22
C LEU A 63 -3.04 -11.42 -0.86
N ALA A 64 -3.33 -12.72 -1.03
CA ALA A 64 -4.67 -13.27 -0.91
C ALA A 64 -5.31 -12.95 0.45
N GLY A 65 -4.59 -13.19 1.55
CA GLY A 65 -5.09 -12.89 2.89
C GLY A 65 -5.33 -11.38 3.14
N GLY A 66 -4.46 -10.53 2.59
CA GLY A 66 -4.59 -9.09 2.67
C GLY A 66 -5.85 -8.59 1.96
N LEU A 67 -6.10 -9.07 0.75
CA LEU A 67 -7.28 -8.70 -0.05
C LEU A 67 -8.58 -9.28 0.54
N ALA A 68 -8.56 -10.54 0.98
CA ALA A 68 -9.73 -11.18 1.59
C ALA A 68 -10.20 -10.44 2.85
N ALA A 69 -9.27 -9.99 3.69
CA ALA A 69 -9.57 -9.23 4.90
C ALA A 69 -9.77 -7.72 4.65
N TYR A 70 -9.52 -7.22 3.44
CA TYR A 70 -9.51 -5.78 3.19
C TYR A 70 -10.93 -5.21 3.31
N PRO A 71 -11.16 -4.24 4.22
CA PRO A 71 -12.50 -3.77 4.55
C PRO A 71 -13.13 -2.88 3.47
N HIS A 72 -12.31 -2.32 2.59
CA HIS A 72 -12.71 -1.33 1.59
C HIS A 72 -13.10 -1.95 0.25
N LEU A 73 -12.95 -3.28 0.12
CA LEU A 73 -13.48 -4.04 -1.00
C LEU A 73 -14.75 -4.75 -0.57
N SER A 74 -15.78 -4.66 -1.41
CA SER A 74 -16.97 -5.49 -1.38
C SER A 74 -16.63 -6.96 -1.68
N LEU A 75 -17.59 -7.85 -1.46
CA LEU A 75 -17.42 -9.27 -1.82
C LEU A 75 -17.26 -9.46 -3.33
N ALA A 76 -17.93 -8.63 -4.14
CA ALA A 76 -17.82 -8.68 -5.60
C ALA A 76 -16.44 -8.27 -6.09
N GLU A 77 -15.80 -7.30 -5.44
CA GLU A 77 -14.43 -6.86 -5.79
C GLU A 77 -13.34 -7.82 -5.27
N LYS A 78 -13.71 -8.82 -4.44
CA LYS A 78 -12.80 -9.86 -3.94
C LYS A 78 -12.82 -11.15 -4.77
N ALA A 79 -13.84 -11.33 -5.60
CA ALA A 79 -14.01 -12.47 -6.50
C ALA A 79 -13.20 -12.28 -7.78
#